data_AF-A0A1F6A174-F1
#
_entry.id   AF-A0A1F6A174-F1
#
_cell.length_a   1.000
_cell.length_b   1.000
_cell.length_c   1.000
_cell.angle_alpha   90.00
_cell.angle_beta   90.00
_cell.angle_gamma   90.00
#
_symmetry.space_group_name_H-M   'P 1'
#
loop_
_entity.id
_entity.type
_entity.pdbx_description
1 polymer ?
#
loop_
_entity_poly.entity_id
_entity_poly.type
_entity_poly.pdbx_seq_one_letter_code
_entity_poly.pdbx_strand_id
1 'polypeptide(L)'
;MRGPHHFLPSSWLMAHYLWFVSMLILFCFFLFRQFKINKSKALYLFTLTTIIIFLCIIGFIGTELFPIYQITILQFYRFTVLIYWISAVLIYGTIFNMVINNNSNIILLLLPLFLPIIRNIQFNKVYLTSIIILFFLMIFSRKLPKYLFILILILGFGLQHYHERLNINSIIGHPTTESTLALWVKNNTPNNSIILSPPDFEKFRVVSERAIVVDRKSFPFEKYAMLQWAKRICDIANQPQCNYRHMNLSIAVDGYNNLTLEDLEKLQKKYAFNYFVGRNLLPIKADYADSGYYIYKLPKAENNGEG
;
A
#
# COMPACT_ATOMS: atom_id res chain seq x y z
N MET A 1 7.27 -10.29 0.90
CA MET A 1 7.89 -9.00 0.55
C MET A 1 6.76 -8.00 0.59
N ARG A 2 6.92 -6.79 1.18
CA ARG A 2 6.17 -5.62 0.65
C ARG A 2 6.41 -5.72 -0.84
N GLY A 3 5.37 -6.00 -1.61
CA GLY A 3 5.59 -6.63 -2.91
C GLY A 3 6.54 -5.79 -3.75
N PRO A 4 7.25 -6.41 -4.71
CA PRO A 4 8.11 -5.68 -5.64
C PRO A 4 7.41 -4.44 -6.19
N HIS A 5 6.07 -4.44 -6.25
CA HIS A 5 5.23 -3.31 -6.64
C HIS A 5 5.36 -2.00 -5.84
N HIS A 6 6.16 -1.91 -4.77
CA HIS A 6 6.45 -0.61 -4.15
C HIS A 6 7.84 -0.04 -4.48
N PHE A 7 8.73 -0.86 -5.03
CA PHE A 7 10.13 -0.51 -5.24
C PHE A 7 10.60 -0.75 -6.68
N LEU A 8 9.98 -1.70 -7.37
CA LEU A 8 10.31 -2.12 -8.73
C LEU A 8 9.15 -1.69 -9.65
N PRO A 9 9.28 -0.54 -10.33
CA PRO A 9 8.32 -0.09 -11.32
C PRO A 9 7.87 -1.18 -12.29
N SER A 10 8.78 -2.02 -12.80
CA SER A 10 8.46 -3.06 -13.77
C SER A 10 7.46 -4.10 -13.26
N SER A 11 7.26 -4.19 -11.95
CA SER A 11 6.23 -5.05 -11.34
C SER A 11 4.87 -4.38 -11.16
N TRP A 12 4.73 -3.10 -11.53
CA TRP A 12 3.45 -2.40 -11.48
C TRP A 12 2.55 -2.82 -12.63
N LEU A 13 1.24 -2.85 -12.37
CA LEU A 13 0.24 -3.07 -13.40
C LEU A 13 0.34 -1.98 -14.47
N MET A 14 0.25 -2.38 -15.74
CA MET A 14 0.27 -1.46 -16.89
C MET A 14 -0.76 -0.32 -16.76
N ALA A 15 -1.90 -0.58 -16.12
CA ALA A 15 -2.92 0.43 -15.83
C ALA A 15 -2.38 1.65 -15.06
N HIS A 16 -1.41 1.47 -14.16
CA HIS A 16 -0.80 2.58 -13.42
C HIS A 16 0.03 3.49 -14.33
N TYR A 17 0.75 2.91 -15.28
CA TYR A 17 1.53 3.67 -16.26
C TYR A 17 0.64 4.44 -17.21
N LEU A 18 -0.37 3.78 -17.78
CA LEU A 18 -1.35 4.42 -18.65
C LEU A 18 -2.00 5.60 -17.92
N TRP A 19 -2.40 5.41 -16.67
CA TRP A 19 -2.97 6.46 -15.85
C TRP A 19 -2.02 7.64 -15.63
N PHE A 20 -0.76 7.37 -15.26
CA PHE A 20 0.27 8.39 -15.09
C PHE A 20 0.51 9.19 -16.38
N VAL A 21 0.65 8.50 -17.51
CA VAL A 21 0.84 9.13 -18.83
C VAL A 21 -0.38 9.96 -19.23
N SER A 22 -1.60 9.46 -19.05
CA SER A 22 -2.82 10.24 -19.33
C SER A 22 -2.89 11.52 -18.49
N MET A 23 -2.55 11.42 -17.19
CA MET A 23 -2.48 12.60 -16.33
C MET A 23 -1.39 13.59 -16.76
N LEU A 24 -0.24 13.09 -17.22
CA LEU A 24 0.85 13.94 -17.72
C LEU A 24 0.45 14.65 -19.04
N ILE A 25 -0.27 13.99 -19.94
CA ILE A 25 -0.81 14.59 -21.16
C ILE A 25 -1.79 15.72 -20.83
N LEU A 26 -2.72 15.48 -19.90
CA LEU A 26 -3.65 16.50 -19.42
C LEU A 26 -2.90 17.66 -18.76
N PHE A 27 -1.92 17.37 -17.90
CA PHE A 27 -1.06 18.38 -17.30
C PHE A 27 -0.40 19.25 -18.36
N CYS A 28 0.23 18.67 -19.38
CA CYS A 28 0.88 19.40 -20.47
C CYS A 28 -0.11 20.29 -21.25
N PHE A 29 -1.31 19.78 -21.55
CA PHE A 29 -2.36 20.56 -22.23
C PHE A 29 -2.76 21.80 -21.42
N PHE A 30 -3.03 21.63 -20.12
CA PHE A 30 -3.42 22.75 -19.25
C PHE A 30 -2.24 23.66 -18.90
N LEU A 31 -1.02 23.13 -18.86
CA LEU A 31 0.20 23.92 -18.68
C LEU A 31 0.44 24.84 -19.86
N PHE A 32 0.23 24.37 -21.09
CA PHE A 32 0.33 25.20 -22.29
C PHE A 32 -0.71 26.33 -22.29
N ARG A 33 -1.94 26.06 -21.83
CA ARG A 33 -2.95 27.11 -21.62
C ARG A 33 -2.49 28.11 -20.56
N GLN A 34 -1.98 27.62 -19.44
CA GLN A 34 -1.48 28.47 -18.36
C GLN A 34 -0.27 29.31 -18.80
N PHE A 35 0.58 28.80 -19.70
CA PHE A 35 1.72 29.53 -20.26
C PHE A 35 1.28 30.79 -21.02
N LYS A 36 0.16 30.73 -21.74
CA LYS A 36 -0.43 31.90 -22.44
C LYS A 36 -0.96 32.95 -21.48
N ILE A 37 -1.36 32.56 -20.25
CA ILE A 37 -1.93 33.45 -19.23
C ILE A 37 -0.83 34.02 -18.32
N ASN A 38 0.08 33.17 -17.86
CA ASN A 38 1.16 33.53 -16.94
C ASN A 38 2.38 32.62 -17.18
N LYS A 39 3.29 33.11 -18.02
CA LYS A 39 4.52 32.41 -18.43
C LYS A 39 5.38 31.98 -17.23
N SER A 40 5.60 32.85 -16.26
CA SER A 40 6.47 32.55 -15.10
C SER A 40 5.93 31.41 -14.25
N LYS A 41 4.62 31.39 -13.97
CA LYS A 41 3.98 30.29 -13.22
C LYS A 41 4.04 28.97 -14.00
N ALA A 42 3.81 29.01 -15.32
CA ALA A 42 3.90 27.82 -16.14
C ALA A 42 5.33 27.27 -16.23
N LEU A 43 6.34 28.12 -16.36
CA LEU A 43 7.75 27.71 -16.34
C LEU A 43 8.14 27.07 -15.00
N TYR A 44 7.72 27.66 -13.87
CA TYR A 44 7.95 27.06 -12.55
C TYR A 44 7.37 25.65 -12.44
N LEU A 45 6.09 25.48 -12.82
CA LEU A 45 5.44 24.17 -12.78
C LEU A 45 6.09 23.17 -13.75
N PHE A 46 6.52 23.62 -14.93
CA PHE A 46 7.27 22.80 -15.87
C PHE A 46 8.57 22.29 -15.24
N THR A 47 9.41 23.19 -14.74
CA THR A 47 10.70 22.86 -14.13
C THR A 47 10.53 21.90 -12.96
N LEU A 48 9.56 22.14 -12.07
CA LEU A 48 9.29 21.27 -10.93
C LEU A 48 8.90 19.85 -11.39
N THR A 49 7.99 19.73 -12.36
CA THR A 49 7.58 18.43 -12.90
C THR A 49 8.74 17.72 -13.60
N THR A 50 9.59 18.43 -14.36
CA THR A 50 10.78 17.87 -14.99
C THR A 50 11.77 17.32 -13.95
N ILE A 51 12.00 18.02 -12.85
CA ILE A 51 12.86 17.54 -11.75
C ILE A 51 12.29 16.25 -11.17
N ILE A 52 10.98 16.19 -10.91
CA ILE A 52 10.36 14.98 -10.36
C ILE A 52 10.49 13.80 -11.33
N ILE A 53 10.25 14.00 -12.63
CA ILE A 53 10.40 12.95 -13.64
C ILE A 53 11.86 12.47 -13.69
N PHE A 54 12.82 13.39 -13.64
CA PHE A 54 14.24 13.05 -13.60
C PHE A 54 14.60 12.21 -12.37
N LEU A 55 14.09 12.58 -11.18
CA LEU A 55 14.25 11.76 -9.96
C LEU A 55 13.62 10.37 -10.11
N CYS A 56 12.46 10.24 -10.76
CA CYS A 56 11.86 8.94 -11.06
C CYS A 56 12.72 8.10 -12.02
N ILE A 57 13.39 8.72 -13.00
CA ILE A 57 14.33 8.03 -13.91
C ILE A 57 15.57 7.57 -13.13
N ILE A 58 16.14 8.41 -12.27
CA ILE A 58 17.24 7.99 -11.37
C ILE A 58 16.78 6.83 -10.48
N GLY A 59 15.55 6.91 -9.96
CA GLY A 59 14.91 5.81 -9.24
C GLY A 59 14.95 4.52 -10.05
N PHE A 60 14.59 4.57 -11.33
CA PHE A 60 14.49 3.39 -12.21
C PHE A 60 15.83 2.73 -12.40
N ILE A 61 16.81 3.56 -12.76
CA ILE A 61 18.18 3.13 -12.96
C ILE A 61 18.71 2.53 -11.66
N GLY A 62 18.48 3.19 -10.53
CA GLY A 62 18.99 2.78 -9.21
C GLY A 62 18.26 1.61 -8.55
N THR A 63 17.06 1.25 -8.99
CA THR A 63 16.31 0.09 -8.44
C THR A 63 16.32 -1.12 -9.36
N GLU A 64 16.33 -0.92 -10.68
CA GLU A 64 16.17 -2.01 -11.66
C GLU A 64 17.45 -2.34 -12.43
N LEU A 65 18.17 -1.33 -12.92
CA LEU A 65 19.37 -1.54 -13.75
C LEU A 65 20.62 -1.74 -12.90
N PHE A 66 20.82 -0.87 -11.92
CA PHE A 66 21.94 -0.87 -10.99
C PHE A 66 21.36 -0.74 -9.57
N PRO A 67 21.03 -1.86 -8.89
CA PRO A 67 20.36 -1.85 -7.61
C PRO A 67 21.25 -1.23 -6.51
N ILE A 68 21.21 0.10 -6.40
CA ILE A 68 21.93 0.91 -5.43
C ILE A 68 21.00 1.10 -4.23
N TYR A 69 21.44 0.57 -3.09
CA TYR A 69 20.67 0.56 -1.84
C TYR A 69 20.19 1.95 -1.41
N GLN A 70 21.08 2.94 -1.48
CA GLN A 70 20.78 4.33 -1.10
C GLN A 70 19.65 4.90 -1.96
N ILE A 71 19.65 4.66 -3.27
CA ILE A 71 18.59 5.13 -4.18
C ILE A 71 17.27 4.40 -3.90
N THR A 72 17.34 3.10 -3.62
CA THR A 72 16.14 2.29 -3.32
C THR A 72 15.41 2.80 -2.06
N ILE A 73 16.14 3.22 -1.03
CA ILE A 73 15.56 3.79 0.21
C ILE A 73 14.92 5.15 -0.03
N LEU A 74 15.47 5.97 -0.93
CA LEU A 74 14.91 7.29 -1.24
C LEU A 74 13.53 7.22 -1.89
N GLN A 75 13.18 6.08 -2.51
CA GLN A 75 11.84 5.80 -3.05
C GLN A 75 11.30 6.93 -3.94
N PHE A 76 12.10 7.42 -4.89
CA PHE A 76 11.77 8.56 -5.76
C PHE A 76 10.41 8.43 -6.46
N TYR A 77 9.96 7.21 -6.72
CA TYR A 77 8.62 6.93 -7.24
C TYR A 77 7.46 7.48 -6.43
N ARG A 78 7.63 7.69 -5.13
CA ARG A 78 6.60 8.33 -4.29
C ARG A 78 6.34 9.77 -4.70
N PHE A 79 7.28 10.42 -5.38
CA PHE A 79 7.08 11.78 -5.90
C PHE A 79 6.12 11.85 -7.09
N THR A 80 5.77 10.72 -7.72
CA THR A 80 4.66 10.71 -8.71
C THR A 80 3.35 11.20 -8.11
N VAL A 81 3.13 11.02 -6.80
CA VAL A 81 1.99 11.58 -6.05
C VAL A 81 1.97 13.10 -6.15
N LEU A 82 3.12 13.77 -6.08
CA LEU A 82 3.21 15.23 -6.21
C LEU A 82 2.80 15.69 -7.61
N ILE A 83 3.16 14.94 -8.67
CA ILE A 83 2.71 15.23 -10.04
C ILE A 83 1.18 15.17 -10.12
N TYR A 84 0.54 14.17 -9.51
CA TYR A 84 -0.93 14.08 -9.51
C TYR A 84 -1.58 15.28 -8.81
N TRP A 85 -1.05 15.70 -7.66
CA TRP A 85 -1.56 16.86 -6.92
C TRP A 85 -1.36 18.18 -7.67
N ILE A 86 -0.14 18.41 -8.19
CA ILE A 86 0.16 19.60 -9.00
C ILE A 86 -0.73 19.64 -10.25
N SER A 87 -0.94 18.49 -10.90
CA SER A 87 -1.83 18.36 -12.05
C SER A 87 -3.27 18.67 -11.69
N ALA A 88 -3.78 18.12 -10.58
CA ALA A 88 -5.13 18.41 -10.11
C ALA A 88 -5.32 19.91 -9.88
N VAL A 89 -4.41 20.56 -9.14
CA VAL A 89 -4.47 22.01 -8.88
C VAL A 89 -4.44 22.82 -10.18
N LEU A 90 -3.53 22.48 -11.10
CA LEU A 90 -3.41 23.18 -12.38
C LEU A 90 -4.68 23.03 -13.24
N ILE A 91 -5.15 21.79 -13.41
CA ILE A 91 -6.34 21.48 -14.22
C ILE A 91 -7.56 22.18 -13.61
N TYR A 92 -7.78 22.01 -12.32
CA TYR A 92 -8.95 22.55 -11.62
C TYR A 92 -8.96 24.08 -11.65
N GLY A 93 -7.81 24.70 -11.33
CA GLY A 93 -7.66 26.14 -11.34
C GLY A 93 -7.86 26.73 -12.74
N THR A 94 -7.35 26.06 -13.78
CA THR A 94 -7.48 26.54 -15.17
C THR A 94 -8.91 26.41 -15.68
N ILE A 95 -9.58 25.28 -15.44
CA ILE A 95 -10.98 25.07 -15.82
C ILE A 95 -11.88 26.08 -15.13
N PHE A 96 -11.71 26.27 -13.82
CA PHE A 96 -12.48 27.26 -13.06
C PHE A 96 -12.31 28.67 -13.64
N ASN A 97 -11.06 29.06 -13.95
CA ASN A 97 -10.76 30.35 -14.57
C ASN A 97 -11.43 30.50 -15.95
N MET A 98 -11.45 29.43 -16.77
CA MET A 98 -12.12 29.43 -18.07
C MET A 98 -13.64 29.58 -17.95
N VAL A 99 -14.27 28.85 -17.03
CA VAL A 99 -15.73 28.87 -16.85
C VAL A 99 -16.21 30.22 -16.32
N ILE A 100 -15.48 30.82 -15.36
CA ILE A 100 -15.90 32.08 -14.75
C ILE A 100 -15.56 33.29 -15.62
N ASN A 101 -14.35 33.36 -16.17
CA ASN A 101 -13.90 34.58 -16.85
C ASN A 101 -14.22 34.59 -18.35
N ASN A 102 -14.26 33.43 -19.00
CA ASN A 102 -14.38 33.35 -20.47
C ASN A 102 -15.74 32.81 -20.93
N ASN A 103 -16.75 32.79 -20.04
CA ASN A 103 -18.09 32.28 -20.34
C ASN A 103 -18.09 30.88 -21.00
N SER A 104 -17.08 30.07 -20.66
CA SER A 104 -16.92 28.72 -21.22
C SER A 104 -18.01 27.78 -20.71
N ASN A 105 -18.20 26.67 -21.42
CA ASN A 105 -19.22 25.68 -21.08
C ASN A 105 -19.03 25.17 -19.64
N ILE A 106 -20.07 25.33 -18.80
CA ILE A 106 -20.09 24.89 -17.40
C ILE A 106 -19.86 23.39 -17.25
N ILE A 107 -20.17 22.60 -18.30
CA ILE A 107 -19.92 21.16 -18.37
C ILE A 107 -18.44 20.82 -18.14
N LEU A 108 -17.51 21.73 -18.42
CA LEU A 108 -16.08 21.52 -18.15
C LEU A 108 -15.78 21.33 -16.64
N LEU A 109 -16.63 21.83 -15.75
CA LEU A 109 -16.53 21.58 -14.29
C LEU A 109 -16.76 20.11 -13.93
N LEU A 110 -17.32 19.30 -14.83
CA LEU A 110 -17.44 17.86 -14.62
C LEU A 110 -16.12 17.12 -14.83
N LEU A 111 -15.17 17.64 -15.61
CA LEU A 111 -13.91 16.95 -15.89
C LEU A 111 -13.07 16.70 -14.60
N PRO A 112 -12.97 17.65 -13.65
CA PRO A 112 -12.44 17.41 -12.32
C PRO A 112 -13.07 16.25 -11.55
N LEU A 113 -14.38 16.01 -11.74
CA LEU A 113 -15.11 14.93 -11.07
C LEU A 113 -14.58 13.58 -11.49
N PHE A 114 -14.33 13.39 -12.78
CA PHE A 114 -14.04 12.08 -13.34
C PHE A 114 -12.57 11.65 -13.19
N LEU A 115 -11.67 12.60 -12.93
CA LEU A 115 -10.24 12.27 -12.79
C LEU A 115 -9.97 11.27 -11.65
N PRO A 116 -10.58 11.36 -10.46
CA PRO A 116 -10.35 10.34 -9.43
C PRO A 116 -11.08 9.01 -9.69
N ILE A 117 -12.12 9.03 -10.52
CA ILE A 117 -13.10 7.94 -10.71
C ILE A 117 -12.56 6.82 -11.59
N ILE A 118 -11.71 7.14 -12.56
CA ILE A 118 -11.24 6.18 -13.58
C ILE A 118 -10.44 5.01 -12.96
N ARG A 119 -9.86 5.20 -11.77
CA ARG A 119 -8.96 4.20 -11.17
C ARG A 119 -9.68 3.02 -10.52
N ASN A 120 -10.85 3.21 -9.93
CA ASN A 120 -11.57 2.15 -9.24
C ASN A 120 -13.04 2.57 -9.04
N ILE A 121 -13.92 2.11 -9.92
CA ILE A 121 -15.36 2.36 -9.81
C ILE A 121 -15.91 1.44 -8.71
N GLN A 122 -15.69 1.81 -7.46
CA GLN A 122 -16.40 1.22 -6.33
C GLN A 122 -17.37 2.28 -5.79
N PHE A 123 -18.66 2.03 -5.97
CA PHE A 123 -19.73 2.89 -5.45
C PHE A 123 -19.81 2.78 -3.92
N ASN A 124 -18.91 3.47 -3.22
CA ASN A 124 -18.98 3.59 -1.77
C ASN A 124 -19.73 4.88 -1.36
N LYS A 125 -20.17 4.96 -0.10
CA LYS A 125 -20.91 6.14 0.40
C LYS A 125 -20.13 7.43 0.23
N VAL A 126 -18.81 7.41 0.40
CA VAL A 126 -17.96 8.60 0.26
C VAL A 126 -17.89 9.08 -1.19
N TYR A 127 -17.86 8.17 -2.15
CA TYR A 127 -17.96 8.47 -3.56
C TYR A 127 -19.26 9.22 -3.86
N LEU A 128 -20.41 8.72 -3.38
CA LEU A 128 -21.70 9.41 -3.56
C LEU A 128 -21.70 10.81 -2.92
N THR A 129 -21.18 10.94 -1.69
CA THR A 129 -21.11 12.26 -1.03
C THR A 129 -20.21 13.24 -1.79
N SER A 130 -19.10 12.76 -2.36
CA SER A 130 -18.21 13.61 -3.14
C SER A 130 -18.87 14.10 -4.44
N ILE A 131 -19.63 13.25 -5.13
CA ILE A 131 -20.40 13.67 -6.30
C ILE A 131 -21.42 14.75 -5.93
N ILE A 132 -22.14 14.55 -4.82
CA ILE A 132 -23.13 15.53 -4.34
C ILE A 132 -22.46 16.87 -4.03
N ILE A 133 -21.38 16.88 -3.25
CA ILE A 133 -20.62 18.11 -2.91
C ILE A 133 -20.17 18.82 -4.18
N LEU A 134 -19.62 18.08 -5.14
CA LEU A 134 -19.08 18.68 -6.35
C LEU A 134 -20.19 19.14 -7.32
N PHE A 135 -21.35 18.48 -7.35
CA PHE A 135 -22.54 18.96 -8.06
C PHE A 135 -23.05 20.28 -7.47
N PHE A 136 -23.08 20.38 -6.14
CA PHE A 136 -23.37 21.64 -5.45
C PHE A 136 -22.34 22.72 -5.80
N LEU A 137 -21.04 22.41 -5.82
CA LEU A 137 -20.01 23.34 -6.26
C LEU A 137 -20.23 23.82 -7.70
N MET A 138 -20.75 22.96 -8.59
CA MET A 138 -21.05 23.36 -9.97
C MET A 138 -22.17 24.40 -10.02
N ILE A 139 -23.27 24.19 -9.28
CA ILE A 139 -24.40 25.12 -9.19
C ILE A 139 -23.96 26.46 -8.58
N PHE A 140 -23.14 26.42 -7.53
CA PHE A 140 -22.73 27.61 -6.78
C PHE A 140 -21.38 28.21 -7.24
N SER A 141 -20.77 27.67 -8.30
CA SER A 141 -19.43 28.04 -8.77
C SER A 141 -19.26 29.53 -9.04
N ARG A 142 -20.31 30.20 -9.53
CA ARG A 142 -20.31 31.65 -9.81
C ARG A 142 -20.39 32.54 -8.57
N LYS A 143 -20.87 31.99 -7.45
CA LYS A 143 -21.03 32.73 -6.17
C LYS A 143 -19.88 32.47 -5.20
N LEU A 144 -19.09 31.41 -5.41
CA LEU A 144 -18.03 31.01 -4.51
C LEU A 144 -16.72 31.79 -4.79
N PRO A 145 -16.04 32.30 -3.75
CA PRO A 145 -14.69 32.84 -3.90
C PRO A 145 -13.74 31.80 -4.50
N LYS A 146 -12.87 32.23 -5.42
CA LYS A 146 -11.92 31.37 -6.15
C LYS A 146 -11.13 30.43 -5.24
N TYR A 147 -10.58 30.94 -4.15
CA TYR A 147 -9.74 30.15 -3.25
C TYR A 147 -10.53 29.11 -2.45
N LEU A 148 -11.76 29.42 -2.07
CA LEU A 148 -12.64 28.48 -1.38
C LEU A 148 -13.03 27.32 -2.31
N PHE A 149 -13.35 27.62 -3.57
CA PHE A 149 -13.64 26.59 -4.56
C PHE A 149 -12.45 25.63 -4.76
N ILE A 150 -11.24 26.17 -4.94
CA ILE A 150 -10.01 25.37 -5.09
C ILE A 150 -9.78 24.50 -3.83
N LEU A 151 -9.97 25.05 -2.63
CA LEU A 151 -9.82 24.31 -1.38
C LEU A 151 -10.79 23.13 -1.30
N ILE A 152 -12.07 23.33 -1.61
CA ILE A 152 -13.08 22.26 -1.55
C ILE A 152 -12.75 21.17 -2.59
N LEU A 153 -12.26 21.53 -3.77
CA LEU A 153 -11.81 20.54 -4.76
C LEU A 153 -10.60 19.74 -4.29
N ILE A 154 -9.62 20.38 -3.64
CA ILE A 154 -8.45 19.70 -3.06
C ILE A 154 -8.89 18.73 -1.96
N LEU A 155 -9.78 19.16 -1.06
CA LEU A 155 -10.33 18.30 -0.02
C LEU A 155 -11.13 17.15 -0.61
N GLY A 156 -11.95 17.40 -1.62
CA GLY A 156 -12.71 16.37 -2.34
C GLY A 156 -11.81 15.34 -3.01
N PHE A 157 -10.78 15.80 -3.72
CA PHE A 157 -9.77 14.92 -4.34
C PHE A 157 -9.01 14.11 -3.29
N GLY A 158 -8.59 14.72 -2.19
CA GLY A 158 -7.90 14.05 -1.09
C GLY A 158 -8.75 12.99 -0.42
N LEU A 159 -10.01 13.31 -0.11
CA LEU A 159 -10.97 12.35 0.44
C LEU A 159 -11.20 11.19 -0.52
N GLN A 160 -11.43 11.44 -1.81
CA GLN A 160 -11.62 10.38 -2.80
C GLN A 160 -10.37 9.50 -2.96
N HIS A 161 -9.18 10.09 -3.01
CA HIS A 161 -7.94 9.35 -3.23
C HIS A 161 -7.51 8.51 -2.01
N TYR A 162 -7.81 8.97 -0.79
CA TYR A 162 -7.38 8.34 0.46
C TYR A 162 -8.52 7.72 1.27
N HIS A 163 -9.76 7.70 0.77
CA HIS A 163 -10.93 7.21 1.51
C HIS A 163 -10.70 5.81 2.12
N GLU A 164 -10.12 4.89 1.35
CA GLU A 164 -9.84 3.53 1.83
C GLU A 164 -8.89 3.50 3.05
N ARG A 165 -7.99 4.48 3.16
CA ARG A 165 -7.08 4.63 4.30
C ARG A 165 -7.70 5.35 5.49
N LEU A 166 -8.72 6.17 5.25
CA LEU A 166 -9.47 6.88 6.30
C LEU A 166 -10.59 6.03 6.91
N ASN A 167 -10.88 4.85 6.35
CA ASN A 167 -11.79 3.89 6.95
C ASN A 167 -11.14 3.24 8.19
N ILE A 168 -11.05 3.99 9.28
CA ILE A 168 -10.52 3.53 10.58
C ILE A 168 -11.29 2.28 11.05
N ASN A 169 -12.58 2.18 10.71
CA ASN A 169 -13.42 1.04 11.04
C ASN A 169 -13.04 -0.25 10.29
N SER A 170 -12.48 -0.18 9.07
CA SER A 170 -11.90 -1.36 8.41
C SER A 170 -10.54 -1.77 8.99
N ILE A 171 -9.87 -0.84 9.69
CA ILE A 171 -8.59 -1.08 10.34
C ILE A 171 -8.81 -1.70 11.73
N ILE A 172 -9.86 -1.28 12.47
CA ILE A 172 -10.03 -1.57 13.91
C ILE A 172 -11.37 -2.25 14.26
N GLY A 173 -12.42 -2.16 13.44
CA GLY A 173 -13.80 -2.36 13.91
C GLY A 173 -14.51 -3.67 13.58
N HIS A 174 -14.10 -4.42 12.56
CA HIS A 174 -14.78 -5.68 12.20
C HIS A 174 -13.91 -6.89 12.54
N PRO A 175 -14.41 -7.83 13.36
CA PRO A 175 -13.69 -9.07 13.62
C PRO A 175 -13.51 -9.84 12.31
N THR A 176 -12.28 -9.90 11.83
CA THR A 176 -11.81 -10.86 10.83
C THR A 176 -11.26 -12.09 11.55
N THR A 177 -11.20 -13.24 10.87
CA THR A 177 -10.53 -14.44 11.38
C THR A 177 -9.14 -14.14 11.93
N GLU A 178 -8.34 -13.36 11.19
CA GLU A 178 -7.02 -12.90 11.64
C GLU A 178 -7.10 -12.14 12.97
N SER A 179 -8.01 -11.19 13.11
CA SER A 179 -8.13 -10.38 14.33
C SER A 179 -8.65 -11.18 15.52
N THR A 180 -9.55 -12.14 15.31
CA THR A 180 -10.07 -13.03 16.36
C THR A 180 -8.95 -13.92 16.89
N LEU A 181 -8.19 -14.57 16.00
CA LEU A 181 -7.03 -15.38 16.36
C LEU A 181 -5.97 -14.55 17.09
N ALA A 182 -5.66 -13.34 16.59
CA ALA A 182 -4.69 -12.45 17.19
C ALA A 182 -5.11 -11.98 18.59
N LEU A 183 -6.39 -11.65 18.80
CA LEU A 183 -6.95 -11.29 20.11
C LEU A 183 -6.92 -12.47 21.08
N TRP A 184 -7.21 -13.68 20.60
CA TRP A 184 -7.05 -14.89 21.42
C TRP A 184 -5.60 -15.04 21.87
N VAL A 185 -4.62 -14.89 20.97
CA VAL A 185 -3.19 -14.94 21.31
C VAL A 185 -2.82 -13.88 22.33
N LYS A 186 -3.29 -12.65 22.15
CA LYS A 186 -3.05 -11.54 23.09
C LYS A 186 -3.53 -11.86 24.51
N ASN A 187 -4.69 -12.49 24.63
CA ASN A 187 -5.34 -12.74 25.92
C ASN A 187 -4.89 -14.06 26.59
N ASN A 188 -4.39 -15.04 25.82
CA ASN A 188 -4.14 -16.41 26.32
C ASN A 188 -2.68 -16.86 26.26
N THR A 189 -1.76 -16.05 25.73
CA THR A 189 -0.32 -16.40 25.68
C THR A 189 0.54 -15.45 26.51
N PRO A 190 1.68 -15.91 27.08
CA PRO A 190 2.63 -15.02 27.74
C PRO A 190 3.14 -13.89 26.84
N ASN A 191 3.43 -12.70 27.39
CA ASN A 191 3.87 -11.52 26.64
C ASN A 191 5.18 -11.74 25.85
N ASN A 192 6.07 -12.61 26.33
CA ASN A 192 7.33 -12.96 25.68
C ASN A 192 7.20 -14.09 24.65
N SER A 193 5.98 -14.53 24.33
CA SER A 193 5.77 -15.59 23.34
C SER A 193 6.12 -15.11 21.94
N ILE A 194 6.82 -15.95 21.19
CA ILE A 194 7.06 -15.78 19.76
C ILE A 194 6.07 -16.68 19.01
N ILE A 195 5.40 -16.12 18.00
CA ILE A 195 4.36 -16.81 17.24
C ILE A 195 4.83 -17.04 15.80
N LEU A 196 4.66 -18.26 15.29
CA LEU A 196 4.71 -18.54 13.87
C LEU A 196 3.31 -18.29 13.29
N SER A 197 3.17 -17.22 12.50
CA SER A 197 1.89 -16.78 11.93
C SER A 197 1.87 -16.92 10.40
N PRO A 198 0.68 -17.10 9.79
CA PRO A 198 0.52 -17.18 8.34
C PRO A 198 1.10 -15.96 7.59
N PRO A 199 1.74 -16.13 6.42
CA PRO A 199 2.34 -15.02 5.67
C PRO A 199 1.35 -13.99 5.12
N ASP A 200 0.08 -14.36 4.98
CA ASP A 200 -1.03 -13.53 4.52
C ASP A 200 -1.68 -12.70 5.65
N PHE A 201 -1.31 -12.95 6.90
CA PHE A 201 -1.79 -12.16 8.04
C PHE A 201 -1.01 -10.84 8.14
N GLU A 202 -1.67 -9.72 7.82
CA GLU A 202 -1.05 -8.40 7.73
C GLU A 202 -1.05 -7.57 9.01
N LYS A 203 -1.98 -7.87 9.93
CA LYS A 203 -2.28 -7.13 11.16
C LYS A 203 -1.96 -7.93 12.41
N PHE A 204 -1.72 -9.23 12.31
CA PHE A 204 -1.62 -10.16 13.43
C PHE A 204 -0.61 -9.70 14.48
N ARG A 205 0.59 -9.26 14.10
CA ARG A 205 1.61 -8.74 15.03
C ARG A 205 1.10 -7.56 15.87
N VAL A 206 0.39 -6.63 15.23
CA VAL A 206 -0.11 -5.41 15.87
C VAL A 206 -1.27 -5.73 16.81
N VAL A 207 -2.20 -6.60 16.37
CA VAL A 207 -3.38 -6.96 17.17
C VAL A 207 -3.03 -7.91 18.32
N SER A 208 -2.12 -8.87 18.09
CA SER A 208 -1.72 -9.83 19.12
C SER A 208 -0.77 -9.24 20.16
N GLU A 209 -0.06 -8.16 19.82
CA GLU A 209 1.01 -7.59 20.66
C GLU A 209 2.03 -8.68 21.08
N ARG A 210 2.35 -9.59 20.15
CA ARG A 210 3.38 -10.62 20.31
C ARG A 210 4.45 -10.51 19.25
N ALA A 211 5.64 -11.01 19.58
CA ALA A 211 6.68 -11.20 18.58
C ALA A 211 6.23 -12.27 17.59
N ILE A 212 6.53 -12.08 16.31
CA ILE A 212 6.30 -13.09 15.27
C ILE A 212 7.60 -13.44 14.57
N VAL A 213 7.70 -14.67 14.06
CA VAL A 213 8.91 -15.16 13.37
C VAL A 213 9.28 -14.24 12.21
N VAL A 214 8.30 -13.88 11.38
CA VAL A 214 8.49 -12.95 10.26
C VAL A 214 7.20 -12.24 9.89
N ASP A 215 7.29 -10.93 9.66
CA ASP A 215 6.21 -10.12 9.14
C ASP A 215 6.43 -9.87 7.65
N ARG A 216 5.54 -10.37 6.78
CA ARG A 216 5.69 -10.21 5.33
C ARG A 216 5.55 -8.75 4.88
N LYS A 217 4.75 -7.95 5.59
CA LYS A 217 4.41 -6.56 5.28
C LYS A 217 5.37 -5.56 5.93
N SER A 218 6.05 -5.92 7.01
CA SER A 218 7.04 -5.06 7.68
C SER A 218 8.47 -5.46 7.31
N PHE A 219 8.89 -5.05 6.11
CA PHE A 219 10.23 -5.29 5.60
C PHE A 219 11.27 -4.40 6.31
N PRO A 220 12.39 -4.95 6.80
CA PRO A 220 13.46 -4.17 7.40
C PRO A 220 14.26 -3.42 6.32
N PHE A 221 14.80 -2.25 6.65
CA PHE A 221 15.58 -1.46 5.69
C PHE A 221 17.07 -1.78 5.71
N GLU A 222 17.61 -2.38 6.76
CA GLU A 222 19.04 -2.67 6.85
C GLU A 222 19.45 -3.87 5.96
N LYS A 223 20.59 -3.78 5.25
CA LYS A 223 21.06 -4.81 4.31
C LYS A 223 21.05 -6.23 4.88
N TYR A 224 21.61 -6.42 6.07
CA TYR A 224 21.66 -7.73 6.70
C TYR A 224 20.28 -8.22 7.13
N ALA A 225 19.49 -7.34 7.73
CA ALA A 225 18.12 -7.64 8.14
C ALA A 225 17.23 -8.03 6.95
N MET A 226 17.42 -7.42 5.76
CA MET A 226 16.71 -7.79 4.53
C MET A 226 16.96 -9.25 4.12
N LEU A 227 18.22 -9.70 4.19
CA LEU A 227 18.58 -11.08 3.88
C LEU A 227 17.98 -12.06 4.90
N GLN A 228 18.07 -11.73 6.19
CA GLN A 228 17.47 -12.55 7.26
C GLN A 228 15.96 -12.63 7.13
N TRP A 229 15.31 -11.50 6.84
CA TRP A 229 13.88 -11.44 6.59
C TRP A 229 13.49 -12.30 5.38
N ALA A 230 14.23 -12.23 4.27
CA ALA A 230 13.96 -13.03 3.08
C ALA A 230 14.15 -14.53 3.35
N LYS A 231 15.21 -14.91 4.08
CA LYS A 231 15.47 -16.28 4.52
C LYS A 231 14.34 -16.82 5.37
N ARG A 232 13.84 -16.04 6.35
CA ARG A 232 12.69 -16.43 7.18
C ARG A 232 11.44 -16.70 6.36
N ILE A 233 11.12 -15.85 5.38
CA ILE A 233 9.98 -16.08 4.48
C ILE A 233 10.12 -17.42 3.75
N CYS A 234 11.31 -17.74 3.25
CA CYS A 234 11.56 -19.00 2.56
C CYS A 234 11.45 -20.21 3.49
N ASP A 235 11.99 -20.11 4.70
CA ASP A 235 11.94 -21.18 5.68
C ASP A 235 10.49 -21.50 6.06
N ILE A 236 9.67 -20.49 6.34
CA ILE A 236 8.25 -20.71 6.68
C ILE A 236 7.40 -21.12 5.47
N ALA A 237 7.89 -20.87 4.25
CA ALA A 237 7.27 -21.33 3.00
C ALA A 237 7.69 -22.76 2.62
N ASN A 238 8.45 -23.45 3.48
CA ASN A 238 9.01 -24.77 3.20
C ASN A 238 9.76 -24.86 1.86
N GLN A 239 10.54 -23.82 1.52
CA GLN A 239 11.33 -23.74 0.28
C GLN A 239 12.83 -23.86 0.58
N PRO A 240 13.43 -25.07 0.60
CA PRO A 240 14.83 -25.26 0.98
C PRO A 240 15.82 -24.64 -0.02
N GLN A 241 15.48 -24.64 -1.32
CA GLN A 241 16.23 -23.95 -2.38
C GLN A 241 15.50 -22.69 -2.82
N CYS A 242 15.39 -21.74 -1.91
CA CYS A 242 14.56 -20.57 -2.14
C CYS A 242 15.15 -19.61 -3.17
N ASN A 243 14.43 -19.41 -4.27
CA ASN A 243 14.69 -18.30 -5.18
C ASN A 243 13.93 -17.06 -4.71
N TYR A 244 14.59 -16.19 -3.94
CA TYR A 244 13.99 -14.97 -3.38
C TYR A 244 13.29 -14.10 -4.44
N ARG A 245 13.81 -14.08 -5.67
CA ARG A 245 13.27 -13.26 -6.76
C ARG A 245 11.89 -13.72 -7.23
N HIS A 246 11.60 -15.01 -7.12
CA HIS A 246 10.34 -15.61 -7.55
C HIS A 246 9.39 -15.90 -6.40
N MET A 247 9.78 -15.60 -5.15
CA MET A 247 8.96 -15.78 -3.97
C MET A 247 7.80 -14.77 -3.94
N ASN A 248 6.58 -15.23 -4.16
CA ASN A 248 5.34 -14.43 -4.10
C ASN A 248 4.46 -14.81 -2.89
N LEU A 249 3.30 -14.16 -2.71
CA LEU A 249 2.41 -14.48 -1.57
C LEU A 249 1.87 -15.90 -1.64
N SER A 250 1.38 -16.32 -2.80
CA SER A 250 0.77 -17.65 -2.99
C SER A 250 1.77 -18.73 -2.61
N ILE A 251 2.97 -18.72 -3.20
CA ILE A 251 4.02 -19.71 -2.91
C ILE A 251 4.32 -19.77 -1.41
N ALA A 252 4.40 -18.61 -0.74
CA ALA A 252 4.67 -18.57 0.69
C ALA A 252 3.51 -19.17 1.52
N VAL A 253 2.26 -18.84 1.18
CA VAL A 253 1.07 -19.33 1.87
C VAL A 253 0.84 -20.82 1.61
N ASP A 254 1.00 -21.26 0.36
CA ASP A 254 0.85 -22.65 -0.05
C ASP A 254 1.88 -23.54 0.66
N GLY A 255 3.14 -23.09 0.71
CA GLY A 255 4.19 -23.78 1.45
C GLY A 255 3.97 -23.80 2.95
N TYR A 256 3.55 -22.68 3.53
CA TYR A 256 3.20 -22.57 4.96
C TYR A 256 2.05 -23.50 5.36
N ASN A 257 1.00 -23.54 4.53
CA ASN A 257 -0.13 -24.44 4.70
C ASN A 257 0.20 -25.90 4.38
N ASN A 258 1.43 -26.25 4.02
CA ASN A 258 1.86 -27.64 3.85
C ASN A 258 2.92 -28.06 4.88
N LEU A 259 3.18 -27.22 5.90
CA LEU A 259 4.09 -27.56 6.98
C LEU A 259 3.56 -28.75 7.78
N THR A 260 4.41 -29.76 7.93
CA THR A 260 4.18 -30.92 8.80
C THR A 260 4.65 -30.63 10.22
N LEU A 261 4.35 -31.52 11.17
CA LEU A 261 4.85 -31.39 12.55
C LEU A 261 6.39 -31.40 12.60
N GLU A 262 7.04 -32.24 11.80
CA GLU A 262 8.50 -32.31 11.71
C GLU A 262 9.10 -30.99 11.18
N ASP A 263 8.46 -30.37 10.18
CA ASP A 263 8.89 -29.06 9.67
C ASP A 263 8.75 -27.98 10.75
N LEU A 264 7.66 -28.02 11.51
CA LEU A 264 7.42 -27.09 12.61
C LEU A 264 8.46 -27.26 13.73
N GLU A 265 8.85 -28.49 14.08
CA GLU A 265 9.89 -28.76 15.07
C GLU A 265 11.26 -28.22 14.60
N LYS A 266 11.62 -28.42 13.33
CA LYS A 266 12.84 -27.85 12.72
C LYS A 266 12.82 -26.32 12.77
N LEU A 267 11.71 -25.70 12.38
CA LEU A 267 11.54 -24.25 12.43
C LEU A 267 11.56 -23.74 13.88
N GLN A 268 10.98 -24.49 14.81
CA GLN A 268 10.91 -24.14 16.22
C GLN A 268 12.31 -24.12 16.83
N LYS A 269 13.13 -25.14 16.56
CA LYS A 269 14.55 -25.17 16.97
C LYS A 269 15.32 -23.96 16.45
N LYS A 270 15.02 -23.52 15.22
CA LYS A 270 15.70 -22.41 14.54
C LYS A 270 15.24 -21.02 15.03
N TYR A 271 13.96 -20.86 15.34
CA TYR A 271 13.33 -19.55 15.60
C TYR A 271 12.75 -19.39 17.00
N ALA A 272 12.82 -20.42 17.83
CA ALA A 272 12.38 -20.45 19.22
C ALA A 272 10.93 -19.96 19.44
N PHE A 273 10.03 -20.22 18.49
CA PHE A 273 8.62 -19.87 18.65
C PHE A 273 7.87 -20.85 19.56
N ASN A 274 6.83 -20.34 20.23
CA ASN A 274 6.07 -21.10 21.23
C ASN A 274 4.73 -21.58 20.68
N TYR A 275 4.15 -20.82 19.77
CA TYR A 275 2.84 -21.08 19.19
C TYR A 275 2.89 -21.05 17.67
N PHE A 276 2.10 -21.91 17.05
CA PHE A 276 1.87 -21.97 15.62
C PHE A 276 0.41 -21.66 15.33
N VAL A 277 0.16 -20.81 14.33
CA VAL A 277 -1.17 -20.51 13.80
C VAL A 277 -1.24 -20.99 12.36
N GLY A 278 -2.15 -21.89 12.02
CA GLY A 278 -2.22 -22.45 10.66
C GLY A 278 -3.55 -23.11 10.36
N ARG A 279 -3.76 -23.47 9.08
CA ARG A 279 -4.97 -24.19 8.62
C ARG A 279 -4.87 -25.70 8.77
N ASN A 280 -3.66 -26.23 8.94
CA ASN A 280 -3.40 -27.65 9.00
C ASN A 280 -3.85 -28.22 10.34
N LEU A 281 -4.66 -29.28 10.28
CA LEU A 281 -4.96 -30.07 11.45
C LEU A 281 -3.75 -30.95 11.77
N LEU A 282 -3.03 -30.60 12.84
CA LEU A 282 -1.88 -31.37 13.33
C LEU A 282 -2.31 -32.50 14.26
N PRO A 283 -1.51 -33.58 14.42
CA PRO A 283 -1.79 -34.68 15.35
C PRO A 283 -1.49 -34.31 16.83
N ILE A 284 -1.77 -33.06 17.20
CA ILE A 284 -1.63 -32.52 18.56
C ILE A 284 -2.89 -31.71 18.89
N LYS A 285 -3.20 -31.56 20.18
CA LYS A 285 -4.38 -30.81 20.62
C LYS A 285 -4.22 -29.32 20.26
N ALA A 286 -5.19 -28.76 19.54
CA ALA A 286 -5.29 -27.32 19.34
C ALA A 286 -5.80 -26.63 20.62
N ASP A 287 -5.17 -25.51 21.00
CA ASP A 287 -5.61 -24.68 22.12
C ASP A 287 -6.82 -23.80 21.74
N TYR A 288 -6.95 -23.48 20.45
CA TYR A 288 -8.05 -22.69 19.90
C TYR A 288 -8.27 -23.00 18.42
N ALA A 289 -9.50 -22.85 17.95
CA ALA A 289 -9.86 -22.98 16.54
C ALA A 289 -10.94 -21.95 16.17
N ASP A 290 -10.78 -21.30 15.01
CA ASP A 290 -11.77 -20.39 14.43
C ASP A 290 -11.64 -20.39 12.91
N SER A 291 -12.78 -20.48 12.21
CA SER A 291 -12.86 -20.27 10.75
C SER A 291 -11.84 -21.08 9.93
N GLY A 292 -11.57 -22.32 10.33
CA GLY A 292 -10.63 -23.22 9.67
C GLY A 292 -9.15 -22.99 9.99
N TYR A 293 -8.83 -22.12 10.95
CA TYR A 293 -7.51 -21.94 11.53
C TYR A 293 -7.45 -22.52 12.94
N TYR A 294 -6.26 -22.97 13.32
CA TYR A 294 -5.96 -23.58 14.60
C TYR A 294 -4.75 -22.89 15.23
N ILE A 295 -4.75 -22.80 16.56
CA ILE A 295 -3.62 -22.34 17.35
C ILE A 295 -3.10 -23.52 18.16
N TYR A 296 -1.82 -23.82 17.97
CA TYR A 296 -1.13 -24.91 18.65
C TYR A 296 -0.03 -24.36 19.53
N LYS A 297 0.05 -24.85 20.77
CA LYS A 297 1.23 -24.71 21.60
C LYS A 297 2.17 -25.87 21.29
N LEU A 298 3.36 -25.56 20.79
CA LEU A 298 4.36 -26.60 20.53
C LEU A 298 5.10 -26.93 21.84
N PRO A 299 5.41 -28.21 22.10
CA PRO A 299 6.31 -28.57 23.19
C PRO A 299 7.64 -27.82 23.00
N LYS A 300 8.29 -27.41 24.09
CA LYS A 300 9.61 -26.79 23.97
C LYS A 300 10.55 -27.83 23.37
N ALA A 301 11.19 -27.50 22.26
CA ALA A 301 12.33 -28.30 21.79
C ALA A 301 13.30 -28.44 22.98
N GLU A 302 13.57 -29.67 23.39
CA GLU A 302 14.62 -29.93 24.37
C GLU A 302 15.91 -29.34 23.78
N ASN A 303 16.44 -28.31 24.45
CA ASN A 303 17.74 -27.79 24.10
C ASN A 303 18.73 -28.91 24.47
N ASN A 304 19.01 -29.80 23.52
CA ASN A 304 20.16 -30.68 23.60
C ASN A 304 21.37 -29.74 23.74
N GLY A 305 21.90 -29.66 24.96
CA GLY A 305 22.82 -28.64 25.42
C GLY A 305 24.18 -28.71 24.72
N GLU A 306 24.24 -28.25 23.49
CA GLU A 306 25.49 -27.87 22.83
C GLU A 306 25.64 -26.35 23.02
N GLY A 307 26.25 -26.01 24.17
CA GLY A 307 26.87 -24.72 24.42
C GLY A 307 28.31 -24.70 23.92
#